data_AF-A0A7C4KNU5-F1
#
_entry.id   AF-A0A7C4KNU5-F1
#
_cell.length_a   1.000
_cell.length_b   1.000
_cell.length_c   1.000
_cell.angle_alpha   90.00
_cell.angle_beta   90.00
_cell.angle_gamma   90.00
#
_symmetry.space_group_name_H-M   'P 1'
#
loop_
_entity.id
_entity.type
_entity.pdbx_description
1 polymer ?
#
loop_
_entity_poly.entity_id
_entity_poly.type
_entity_poly.pdbx_seq_one_letter_code
_entity_poly.pdbx_strand_id
1 'polypeptide(L)'
;MKTAYELAMERLNKTAPITPLTPEQKAQIAELDSQYKAKIADREIFIKSKLEQARATGDWEAMEALEKQLASERKALLAELEAKKEKIRQQKAK
;
A
#
# COMPACT_ATOMS: atom_id res chain seq x y z
N MET A 1 -10.55 10.25 -39.06
CA MET A 1 -11.49 10.84 -38.09
C MET A 1 -11.09 10.36 -36.71
N LYS A 2 -10.90 11.25 -35.74
CA LYS A 2 -10.59 10.86 -34.35
C LYS A 2 -11.85 10.30 -33.69
N THR A 3 -11.70 9.29 -32.85
CA THR A 3 -12.83 8.69 -32.12
C THR A 3 -13.26 9.58 -30.94
N ALA A 4 -14.51 9.42 -30.47
CA ALA A 4 -15.02 10.19 -29.33
C ALA A 4 -14.19 9.98 -28.05
N TYR A 5 -13.63 8.77 -27.88
CA TYR A 5 -12.73 8.43 -26.77
C TYR A 5 -11.41 9.19 -26.83
N GLU A 6 -10.79 9.27 -28.01
CA GLU A 6 -9.56 10.04 -28.21
C GLU A 6 -9.76 11.52 -27.94
N LEU A 7 -10.89 12.10 -28.36
CA LEU A 7 -11.22 13.50 -28.09
C LEU A 7 -11.46 13.74 -26.59
N ALA A 8 -12.08 12.80 -25.88
CA ALA A 8 -12.27 12.86 -24.44
C ALA A 8 -10.93 12.78 -23.68
N MET A 9 -10.03 11.89 -24.10
CA MET A 9 -8.68 11.77 -23.53
C MET A 9 -7.80 12.99 -23.84
N GLU A 10 -7.93 13.60 -25.02
CA GLU A 10 -7.20 14.81 -25.39
C GLU A 10 -7.68 16.02 -24.58
N ARG A 11 -8.99 16.12 -24.28
CA ARG A 11 -9.55 17.13 -23.38
C ARG A 11 -9.13 16.88 -21.94
N LEU A 12 -9.15 15.63 -21.49
CA LEU A 12 -8.71 15.24 -20.15
C LEU A 12 -7.23 15.56 -19.94
N ASN A 13 -6.35 15.25 -20.91
CA ASN A 13 -4.94 15.61 -20.85
C ASN A 13 -4.69 17.13 -20.88
N LYS A 14 -5.62 17.93 -21.42
CA LYS A 14 -5.54 19.40 -21.41
C LYS A 14 -5.98 20.00 -20.06
N THR A 15 -6.92 19.37 -19.37
CA THR A 15 -7.46 19.85 -18.07
C THR A 15 -6.75 19.23 -16.86
N ALA A 16 -6.29 17.99 -16.98
CA ALA A 16 -5.55 17.22 -16.00
C ALA A 16 -4.51 16.36 -16.74
N PRO A 17 -3.35 16.93 -17.11
CA PRO A 17 -2.32 16.18 -17.83
C PRO A 17 -1.95 14.93 -17.04
N ILE A 18 -2.17 13.77 -17.64
CA ILE A 18 -1.73 12.50 -17.09
C ILE A 18 -0.22 12.48 -17.28
N THR A 19 0.54 12.86 -16.26
CA THR A 19 1.99 12.70 -16.25
C THR A 19 2.30 11.21 -16.07
N PRO A 20 2.79 10.51 -17.10
CA PRO A 20 3.14 9.11 -16.96
C PRO A 20 4.32 9.00 -15.99
N LEU A 21 4.29 7.98 -15.12
CA LEU A 21 5.42 7.70 -14.22
C LEU A 21 6.64 7.29 -15.01
N THR A 22 7.80 7.84 -14.64
CA THR A 22 9.09 7.46 -15.21
C THR A 22 9.42 6.00 -14.88
N PRO A 23 10.29 5.33 -15.65
CA PRO A 23 10.76 3.98 -15.30
C PRO A 23 11.35 3.91 -13.89
N GLU A 24 12.06 4.95 -13.47
CA GLU A 24 12.65 5.06 -12.12
C GLU A 24 11.57 5.16 -11.03
N GLN A 25 10.54 5.99 -11.23
CA GLN A 25 9.41 6.08 -10.30
C GLN A 25 8.67 4.74 -10.18
N LYS A 26 8.47 4.04 -11.30
CA LYS A 26 7.85 2.71 -11.29
C LYS A 26 8.69 1.69 -10.53
N ALA A 27 10.01 1.70 -10.73
CA ALA A 27 10.94 0.82 -10.01
C ALA A 27 10.92 1.09 -8.50
N GLN A 28 10.97 2.37 -8.09
CA GLN A 28 10.91 2.76 -6.68
C GLN A 28 9.58 2.37 -6.02
N ILE A 29 8.45 2.52 -6.72
CA ILE A 29 7.14 2.09 -6.22
C ILE A 29 7.10 0.56 -6.06
N ALA A 30 7.60 -0.19 -7.03
CA ALA A 30 7.63 -1.65 -6.96
C ALA A 30 8.52 -2.16 -5.82
N GLU A 31 9.66 -1.50 -5.58
CA GLU A 31 10.52 -1.82 -4.46
C GLU A 31 9.88 -1.51 -3.11
N LEU A 32 9.23 -0.34 -2.99
CA LEU A 32 8.43 -0.03 -1.79
C LEU A 32 7.33 -1.06 -1.54
N ASP A 33 6.61 -1.49 -2.58
CA ASP A 33 5.58 -2.52 -2.47
C ASP A 33 6.16 -3.83 -1.92
N SER A 34 7.31 -4.26 -2.43
CA SER A 34 8.01 -5.45 -1.95
C SER A 34 8.41 -5.32 -0.47
N GLN A 35 9.02 -4.19 -0.10
CA GLN A 35 9.45 -3.93 1.28
C GLN A 35 8.27 -3.91 2.27
N TYR A 36 7.16 -3.26 1.90
CA TYR A 36 5.98 -3.20 2.77
C TYR A 36 5.25 -4.53 2.85
N LYS A 37 5.22 -5.30 1.75
CA LYS A 37 4.70 -6.67 1.77
C LYS A 37 5.48 -7.55 2.74
N ALA A 38 6.81 -7.47 2.73
CA ALA A 38 7.66 -8.19 3.69
C ALA A 38 7.37 -7.76 5.13
N LYS A 39 7.33 -6.44 5.41
CA LYS A 39 7.00 -5.91 6.75
C LYS A 39 5.63 -6.39 7.27
N ILE A 40 4.62 -6.40 6.41
CA ILE A 40 3.28 -6.90 6.78
C ILE A 40 3.34 -8.40 7.07
N ALA A 41 4.02 -9.18 6.23
CA ALA A 41 4.16 -10.63 6.43
C ALA A 41 4.88 -10.96 7.75
N ASP A 42 5.99 -10.28 8.05
CA ASP A 42 6.71 -10.45 9.32
C ASP A 42 5.80 -10.16 10.52
N ARG A 43 4.97 -9.12 10.40
CA ARG A 43 4.02 -8.75 11.46
C ARG A 43 2.91 -9.76 11.64
N GLU A 44 2.37 -10.27 10.53
CA GLU A 44 1.36 -11.33 10.54
C GLU A 44 1.92 -12.62 11.16
N ILE A 45 3.14 -13.02 10.81
CA ILE A 45 3.80 -14.20 11.39
C ILE A 45 3.99 -14.03 12.89
N PHE A 46 4.48 -12.86 13.33
CA PHE A 46 4.67 -12.57 14.74
C PHE A 46 3.37 -12.63 15.55
N ILE A 47 2.29 -12.02 15.05
CA ILE A 47 0.99 -12.03 15.74
C ILE A 47 0.36 -13.43 15.73
N LYS A 48 0.49 -14.19 14.63
CA LYS A 48 0.03 -15.58 14.57
C LYS A 48 0.68 -16.44 15.66
N SER A 49 1.99 -16.32 15.87
CA SER A 49 2.68 -17.04 16.95
C SER A 49 2.13 -16.67 18.33
N LYS A 50 1.78 -15.40 18.57
CA LYS A 50 1.15 -14.97 19.83
C LYS A 50 -0.29 -15.46 19.97
N LEU A 51 -1.05 -15.49 18.89
CA LEU A 51 -2.42 -16.03 18.89
C LEU A 51 -2.43 -17.52 19.22
N GLU A 52 -1.47 -18.29 18.70
CA GLU A 52 -1.31 -19.70 19.05
C GLU A 52 -1.02 -19.89 20.55
N GLN A 53 -0.16 -19.06 21.13
CA GLN A 53 0.12 -19.07 22.56
C GLN A 53 -1.11 -18.72 23.41
N ALA A 54 -1.82 -17.64 23.06
CA ALA A 54 -3.04 -17.22 23.75
C ALA A 54 -4.16 -18.27 23.63
N ARG A 55 -4.26 -18.92 22.47
CA ARG A 55 -5.20 -20.03 22.25
C ARG A 55 -4.87 -21.24 23.13
N ALA A 56 -3.60 -21.56 23.32
CA ALA A 56 -3.18 -22.65 24.19
C ALA A 56 -3.53 -22.40 25.67
N THR A 57 -3.56 -21.14 26.10
CA THR A 57 -3.94 -20.74 27.45
C THR A 57 -5.42 -20.41 27.62
N GLY A 58 -6.20 -20.42 26.52
CA GLY A 58 -7.62 -20.04 26.53
C GLY A 58 -7.86 -18.55 26.79
N ASP A 59 -6.87 -17.70 26.52
CA ASP A 59 -6.94 -16.26 26.76
C ASP A 59 -7.60 -15.54 25.57
N TRP A 60 -8.93 -15.59 25.54
CA TRP A 60 -9.74 -15.01 24.46
C TRP A 60 -9.65 -13.48 24.40
N GLU A 61 -9.43 -12.82 25.53
CA GLU A 61 -9.25 -11.37 25.59
C GLU A 61 -7.95 -10.95 24.90
N ALA A 62 -6.84 -11.65 25.20
CA ALA A 62 -5.58 -11.44 24.52
C ALA A 62 -5.68 -11.73 23.02
N MET A 63 -6.43 -12.76 22.61
CA MET A 63 -6.65 -13.06 21.20
C MET A 63 -7.36 -11.90 20.47
N GLU A 64 -8.46 -11.38 21.03
CA GLU A 64 -9.18 -10.25 20.44
C GLU A 64 -8.31 -8.99 20.37
N ALA A 65 -7.52 -8.72 21.41
CA ALA A 65 -6.58 -7.60 21.43
C ALA A 65 -5.50 -7.73 20.35
N LEU A 66 -4.94 -8.94 20.15
CA LEU A 66 -3.93 -9.23 19.13
C LEU A 66 -4.49 -9.08 17.70
N GLU A 67 -5.73 -9.50 17.46
CA GLU A 67 -6.38 -9.31 16.16
C GLU A 67 -6.63 -7.83 15.86
N LYS A 68 -7.14 -7.07 16.83
CA LYS A 68 -7.31 -5.61 16.71
C LYS A 68 -5.98 -4.91 16.45
N GLN A 69 -4.92 -5.34 17.15
CA GLN A 69 -3.58 -4.82 16.96
C GLN A 69 -3.10 -5.05 15.52
N LEU A 70 -3.19 -6.28 15.01
CA LEU A 70 -2.77 -6.63 13.65
C LEU A 70 -3.53 -5.81 12.60
N ALA A 71 -4.84 -5.65 12.76
CA ALA A 71 -5.66 -4.86 11.85
C ALA A 71 -5.24 -3.38 11.83
N SER A 72 -4.97 -2.79 12.99
CA SER A 72 -4.51 -1.41 13.12
C SER A 72 -3.14 -1.20 12.48
N GLU A 73 -2.19 -2.08 12.76
CA GLU A 73 -0.82 -2.00 12.24
C GLU A 73 -0.78 -2.20 10.72
N ARG A 74 -1.56 -3.16 10.19
CA ARG A 74 -1.69 -3.35 8.74
C ARG A 74 -2.26 -2.11 8.07
N LYS A 75 -3.29 -1.49 8.65
CA LYS A 75 -3.86 -0.24 8.14
C LYS A 75 -2.83 0.90 8.16
N ALA A 76 -2.07 1.04 9.24
CA ALA A 76 -1.03 2.07 9.35
C ALA A 76 0.09 1.88 8.30
N LEU A 77 0.57 0.64 8.11
CA LEU A 77 1.59 0.31 7.12
C LEU A 77 1.11 0.59 5.68
N LEU A 78 -0.14 0.23 5.36
CA LEU A 78 -0.73 0.52 4.05
C LEU A 78 -0.91 2.04 3.81
N ALA A 79 -1.33 2.79 4.84
CA ALA A 79 -1.44 4.23 4.73
C ALA A 79 -0.06 4.90 4.52
N GLU A 80 0.97 4.44 5.22
CA GLU A 80 2.33 4.92 5.04
C GLU A 80 2.88 4.58 3.65
N LEU A 81 2.63 3.37 3.16
CA LEU A 81 2.98 2.93 1.81
C LEU A 81 2.35 3.85 0.76
N GLU A 82 1.04 4.10 0.84
CA GLU A 82 0.37 4.98 -0.12
C GLU A 82 0.88 6.42 -0.03
N ALA A 83 1.15 6.95 1.17
CA ALA A 83 1.76 8.26 1.33
C ALA A 83 3.16 8.33 0.69
N LYS A 84 3.96 7.26 0.77
CA LYS A 84 5.29 7.20 0.13
C LYS A 84 5.20 7.06 -1.38
N LYS A 85 4.29 6.23 -1.90
CA LYS A 85 4.02 6.14 -3.33
C LYS A 85 3.60 7.50 -3.88
N GLU A 86 2.71 8.20 -3.18
CA GLU A 86 2.25 9.51 -3.60
C GLU A 86 3.39 10.53 -3.66
N LYS A 87 4.30 10.52 -2.68
CA LYS A 87 5.52 11.33 -2.76
C LYS A 87 6.36 11.03 -4.00
N ILE A 88 6.51 9.75 -4.37
CA ILE A 88 7.24 9.36 -5.59
C ILE A 88 6.51 9.85 -6.84
N ARG A 89 5.18 9.72 -6.89
CA ARG A 89 4.36 10.22 -8.03
C ARG A 89 4.47 11.74 -8.19
N GLN A 90 4.56 12.46 -7.08
CA GLN A 90 4.68 13.93 -7.05
C GLN A 90 6.11 14.44 -7.29
N GLN A 91 7.13 13.59 -7.23
CA GLN A 91 8.48 13.98 -7.64
C GLN A 91 8.42 14.35 -9.13
N LYS A 92 8.75 15.61 -9.44
CA LYS A 92 8.89 16.05 -10.83
C LYS A 92 9.99 15.23 -11.48
N ALA A 93 9.70 14.63 -12.63
CA ALA A 93 10.74 14.13 -13.52
C ALA A 93 11.72 15.28 -13.78
N LYS A 94 12.98 15.10 -13.39
CA LYS A 94 14.02 16.11 -13.56
C LYS A 94 14.47 16.16 -15.02
#